data_AF-A0A9Q1L6W2-F1
#
_entry.id   AF-A0A9Q1L6W2-F1
#
_cell.length_a   1.000
_cell.length_b   1.000
_cell.length_c   1.000
_cell.angle_alpha   90.00
_cell.angle_beta   90.00
_cell.angle_gamma   90.00
#
_symmetry.space_group_name_H-M   'P 1'
#
loop_
_entity.id
_entity.type
_entity.pdbx_description
1 polymer ?
#
loop_
_entity_poly.entity_id
_entity_poly.type
_entity_poly.pdbx_seq_one_letter_code
_entity_poly.pdbx_strand_id
1 'polypeptide(L)'
;MMELGPFRVNKDGKTLWLNPFAWNNVANILFLESPADVGFSYSNTSSDYTTGDEKTRQDSFTFLLNWMEIFPEYKHRDFYITGESYAGHYVAQLAQLILSYKKTEPNLVINLQGIATGNGIIDDATMNSGTYHFYWTHALISDEVHQGIFSNCIFSAETTSEACNEYIKQADTSQGNMLAYNTYCQLCNSSDYTSLPISGFDPCSADYVDNYLNSVEVQKALNVKDIPHSWDSCKTLRTLFYQSSKSSCKVALGFEYIAET
;
A
#
# COMPACT_ATOMS: atom_id res chain seq x y z
N MET A 1 9.34 3.39 -6.73
CA MET A 1 10.16 4.61 -6.55
C MET A 1 10.59 4.83 -5.09
N MET A 2 9.81 4.46 -4.07
CA MET A 2 10.17 4.65 -2.65
C MET A 2 10.57 3.38 -1.88
N GLU A 3 10.21 2.18 -2.38
CA GLU A 3 10.51 0.92 -1.67
C GLU A 3 11.39 -0.09 -2.43
N LEU A 4 10.87 -0.86 -3.38
CA LEU A 4 11.59 -2.04 -3.91
C LEU A 4 11.94 -1.98 -5.41
N GLY A 5 11.62 -0.86 -6.08
CA GLY A 5 11.89 -0.67 -7.51
C GLY A 5 13.37 -0.39 -7.83
N PRO A 6 13.76 -0.50 -9.12
CA PRO A 6 15.14 -0.31 -9.60
C PRO A 6 15.68 1.11 -9.41
N PHE A 7 14.78 2.09 -9.33
CA PHE A 7 15.14 3.49 -9.21
C PHE A 7 14.44 4.17 -8.04
N ARG A 8 15.12 5.22 -7.56
CA ARG A 8 14.71 6.14 -6.51
C ARG A 8 14.70 7.55 -7.08
N VAL A 9 13.78 8.37 -6.62
CA VAL A 9 13.73 9.79 -6.99
C VAL A 9 14.66 10.57 -6.06
N ASN A 10 15.49 11.45 -6.62
CA ASN A 10 16.35 12.35 -5.86
C ASN A 10 15.53 13.47 -5.20
N LYS A 11 16.12 14.16 -4.22
CA LYS A 11 15.49 15.29 -3.50
C LYS A 11 15.06 16.45 -4.39
N ASP A 12 15.59 16.52 -5.62
CA ASP A 12 15.21 17.53 -6.61
C ASP A 12 13.83 17.25 -7.25
N GLY A 13 13.24 16.08 -7.00
CA GLY A 13 11.97 15.64 -7.61
C GLY A 13 12.05 15.46 -9.13
N LYS A 14 13.25 15.36 -9.70
CA LYS A 14 13.48 15.41 -11.16
C LYS A 14 14.41 14.33 -11.68
N THR A 15 15.41 13.93 -10.89
CA THR A 15 16.40 12.95 -11.31
C THR A 15 16.26 11.64 -10.56
N LEU A 16 16.77 10.57 -11.15
CA LEU A 16 16.74 9.22 -10.58
C LEU A 16 18.13 8.76 -10.14
N TRP A 17 18.19 7.90 -9.13
CA TRP A 17 19.37 7.13 -8.78
C TRP A 17 19.04 5.63 -8.67
N LEU A 18 20.05 4.78 -8.90
CA LEU A 18 19.91 3.32 -8.92
C LEU A 18 19.77 2.76 -7.50
N ASN A 19 18.75 1.95 -7.26
CA ASN A 19 18.57 1.22 -6.02
C ASN A 19 19.40 -0.08 -6.04
N PRO A 20 20.49 -0.21 -5.26
CA PRO A 20 21.28 -1.45 -5.23
C PRO A 20 20.53 -2.63 -4.60
N PHE A 21 19.45 -2.39 -3.86
CA PHE A 21 18.62 -3.41 -3.19
C PHE A 21 17.28 -3.63 -3.90
N ALA A 22 17.21 -3.34 -5.20
CA ALA A 22 15.99 -3.51 -5.95
C ALA A 22 15.60 -4.99 -6.07
N TRP A 23 14.32 -5.29 -5.90
CA TRP A 23 13.83 -6.67 -5.99
C TRP A 23 13.95 -7.24 -7.40
N ASN A 24 14.01 -6.38 -8.42
CA ASN A 24 14.22 -6.82 -9.79
C ASN A 24 15.65 -7.31 -10.08
N ASN A 25 16.55 -7.30 -9.08
CA ASN A 25 17.85 -7.98 -9.17
C ASN A 25 17.72 -9.51 -9.16
N VAL A 26 16.60 -10.04 -8.65
CA VAL A 26 16.38 -11.49 -8.49
C VAL A 26 15.01 -11.94 -8.99
N ALA A 27 14.17 -11.04 -9.51
CA ALA A 27 12.83 -11.36 -9.99
C ALA A 27 12.35 -10.39 -11.08
N ASN A 28 11.27 -10.75 -11.79
CA ASN A 28 10.57 -9.85 -12.70
C ASN A 28 9.43 -9.16 -11.95
N ILE A 29 9.53 -7.85 -11.68
CA ILE A 29 8.54 -7.16 -10.83
C ILE A 29 7.54 -6.38 -11.69
N LEU A 30 6.24 -6.66 -11.51
CA LEU A 30 5.14 -5.91 -12.12
C LEU A 30 4.42 -5.04 -11.07
N PHE A 31 4.61 -3.72 -11.17
CA PHE A 31 3.87 -2.79 -10.31
C PHE A 31 2.50 -2.48 -10.93
N LEU A 32 1.42 -2.74 -10.19
CA LEU A 32 0.05 -2.45 -10.63
C LEU A 32 -0.53 -1.29 -9.81
N GLU A 33 -0.88 -0.21 -10.51
CA GLU A 33 -1.70 0.86 -9.94
C GLU A 33 -3.17 0.46 -10.02
N SER A 34 -3.77 0.15 -8.87
CA SER A 34 -5.14 -0.37 -8.77
C SER A 34 -5.76 0.12 -7.46
N PRO A 35 -7.08 0.39 -7.43
CA PRO A 35 -8.05 0.34 -8.53
C PRO A 35 -7.94 1.54 -9.49
N ALA A 36 -8.87 1.65 -10.44
CA ALA A 36 -9.03 2.87 -11.23
C ALA A 36 -9.16 4.10 -10.30
N ASP A 37 -8.54 5.23 -10.68
CA ASP A 37 -8.31 6.46 -9.89
C ASP A 37 -7.00 6.48 -9.08
N VAL A 38 -6.24 5.38 -9.03
CA VAL A 38 -4.90 5.35 -8.38
C VAL A 38 -3.79 5.57 -9.41
N GLY A 39 -2.88 6.49 -9.11
CA GLY A 39 -1.76 6.83 -9.99
C GLY A 39 -2.25 7.28 -11.37
N PHE A 40 -1.80 6.58 -12.40
CA PHE A 40 -2.20 6.80 -13.79
C PHE A 40 -3.37 5.92 -14.26
N SER A 41 -3.88 5.01 -13.41
CA SER A 41 -5.04 4.19 -13.75
C SER A 41 -6.33 5.02 -13.78
N TYR A 42 -7.11 4.89 -14.85
CA TYR A 42 -8.32 5.67 -15.07
C TYR A 42 -9.44 4.85 -15.73
N SER A 43 -10.66 5.36 -15.67
CA SER A 43 -11.80 4.88 -16.46
C SER A 43 -12.49 6.04 -17.19
N ASN A 44 -13.02 5.77 -18.38
CA ASN A 44 -13.88 6.71 -19.09
C ASN A 44 -15.30 6.77 -18.49
N THR A 45 -15.64 5.86 -17.57
CA THR A 45 -16.94 5.78 -16.92
C THR A 45 -16.82 6.22 -15.47
N SER A 46 -17.49 7.32 -15.11
CA SER A 46 -17.39 7.90 -13.76
C SER A 46 -17.85 6.96 -12.64
N SER A 47 -18.78 6.04 -12.90
CA SER A 47 -19.24 5.05 -11.92
C SER A 47 -18.19 4.00 -11.57
N ASP A 48 -17.13 3.84 -12.37
CA ASP A 48 -16.05 2.89 -12.05
C ASP A 48 -15.18 3.34 -10.89
N TYR A 49 -15.20 4.63 -10.56
CA TYR A 49 -14.51 5.20 -9.42
C TYR A 49 -15.20 4.90 -8.08
N THR A 50 -16.43 4.37 -8.10
CA THR A 50 -17.03 3.73 -6.92
C THR A 50 -16.44 2.33 -6.79
N THR A 51 -15.30 2.24 -6.12
CA THR A 51 -14.55 1.00 -5.95
C THR A 51 -14.82 0.31 -4.61
N GLY A 52 -14.35 -0.93 -4.52
CA GLY A 52 -14.34 -1.74 -3.31
C GLY A 52 -13.47 -2.98 -3.52
N ASP A 53 -13.26 -3.74 -2.45
CA ASP A 53 -12.46 -4.96 -2.42
C ASP A 53 -12.84 -5.92 -3.57
N GLU A 54 -14.13 -6.23 -3.74
CA GLU A 54 -14.60 -7.15 -4.79
C GLU A 54 -14.32 -6.63 -6.20
N LYS A 55 -14.59 -5.36 -6.49
CA LYS A 55 -14.32 -4.77 -7.81
C LYS A 55 -12.81 -4.78 -8.10
N THR A 56 -12.00 -4.33 -7.14
CA THR A 56 -10.53 -4.29 -7.25
C THR A 56 -9.96 -5.69 -7.49
N ARG A 57 -10.50 -6.70 -6.81
CA ARG A 57 -10.13 -8.12 -6.96
C ARG A 57 -10.39 -8.62 -8.39
N GLN A 58 -11.58 -8.36 -8.92
CA GLN A 58 -11.98 -8.79 -10.28
C GLN A 58 -11.22 -8.05 -11.38
N ASP A 59 -11.05 -6.74 -11.24
CA ASP A 59 -10.33 -5.90 -12.19
C ASP A 59 -8.85 -6.29 -12.24
N SER A 60 -8.23 -6.56 -11.08
CA SER A 60 -6.83 -7.01 -11.00
C SER A 60 -6.62 -8.40 -11.61
N PHE A 61 -7.58 -9.32 -11.44
CA PHE A 61 -7.55 -10.63 -12.10
C PHE A 61 -7.68 -10.50 -13.62
N THR A 62 -8.62 -9.67 -14.08
CA THR A 62 -8.81 -9.38 -15.52
C THR A 62 -7.57 -8.73 -16.13
N PHE A 63 -6.95 -7.79 -15.40
CA PHE A 63 -5.68 -7.19 -15.79
C PHE A 63 -4.58 -8.25 -15.97
N LEU A 64 -4.41 -9.19 -15.04
CA LEU A 64 -3.39 -10.24 -15.14
C LEU A 64 -3.57 -11.13 -16.36
N LEU A 65 -4.82 -11.53 -16.66
CA LEU A 65 -5.12 -12.32 -17.86
C LEU A 65 -4.74 -11.55 -19.12
N ASN A 66 -5.16 -10.29 -19.24
CA ASN A 66 -4.86 -9.46 -20.41
C ASN A 66 -3.37 -9.14 -20.54
N TRP A 67 -2.69 -8.90 -19.41
CA TRP A 67 -1.25 -8.64 -19.39
C TRP A 67 -0.47 -9.84 -19.91
N MET A 68 -0.83 -11.06 -19.51
CA MET A 68 -0.22 -12.29 -20.04
C MET A 68 -0.55 -12.55 -21.51
N GLU A 69 -1.62 -12.00 -22.07
CA GLU A 69 -1.85 -12.04 -23.52
C GLU A 69 -0.90 -11.09 -24.28
N ILE A 70 -0.54 -9.96 -23.68
CA ILE A 70 0.44 -9.02 -24.24
C ILE A 70 1.88 -9.56 -24.07
N PHE A 71 2.16 -10.21 -22.95
CA PHE A 71 3.47 -10.78 -22.59
C PHE A 71 3.38 -12.32 -22.42
N PRO A 72 3.16 -13.07 -23.51
CA PRO A 72 2.92 -14.51 -23.45
C PRO A 72 4.09 -15.32 -22.89
N GLU A 73 5.31 -14.79 -22.90
CA GLU A 73 6.50 -15.40 -22.32
C GLU A 73 6.46 -15.56 -20.80
N TYR A 74 5.52 -14.88 -20.12
CA TYR A 74 5.28 -15.01 -18.68
C TYR A 74 4.12 -15.96 -18.33
N LYS A 75 3.41 -16.53 -19.32
CA LYS A 75 2.41 -17.56 -19.04
C LYS A 75 3.07 -18.78 -18.38
N HIS A 76 2.40 -19.34 -17.38
CA HIS A 76 2.83 -20.52 -16.60
C HIS A 76 4.12 -20.37 -15.77
N ARG A 77 4.81 -19.23 -15.82
CA ARG A 77 5.91 -18.89 -14.91
C ARG A 77 5.44 -18.84 -13.46
N ASP A 78 6.35 -19.12 -12.53
CA ASP A 78 6.03 -19.03 -11.12
C ASP A 78 5.60 -17.61 -10.76
N PHE A 79 4.37 -17.49 -10.25
CA PHE A 79 3.75 -16.21 -9.97
C PHE A 79 3.55 -16.01 -8.47
N TYR A 80 3.90 -14.81 -7.98
CA TYR A 80 3.79 -14.45 -6.57
C TYR A 80 3.04 -13.13 -6.43
N ILE A 81 2.13 -13.04 -5.46
CA ILE A 81 1.38 -11.81 -5.22
C ILE A 81 1.94 -11.16 -3.96
N THR A 82 2.40 -9.92 -4.07
CA THR A 82 2.94 -9.18 -2.93
C THR A 82 2.22 -7.86 -2.71
N GLY A 83 2.31 -7.30 -1.51
CA GLY A 83 1.67 -6.02 -1.21
C GLY A 83 1.94 -5.55 0.21
N GLU A 84 1.63 -4.28 0.47
CA GLU A 84 1.80 -3.65 1.77
C GLU A 84 0.48 -3.00 2.25
N SER A 85 0.32 -2.86 3.57
CA SER A 85 -0.77 -2.08 4.18
C SER A 85 -2.15 -2.66 3.83
N TYR A 86 -3.07 -1.88 3.25
CA TYR A 86 -4.39 -2.37 2.84
C TYR A 86 -4.31 -3.51 1.81
N ALA A 87 -3.16 -3.71 1.15
CA ALA A 87 -2.96 -4.86 0.27
C ALA A 87 -2.98 -6.22 1.02
N GLY A 88 -3.00 -6.25 2.35
CA GLY A 88 -3.38 -7.46 3.09
C GLY A 88 -4.75 -8.01 2.68
N HIS A 89 -5.68 -7.13 2.31
CA HIS A 89 -6.95 -7.51 1.68
C HIS A 89 -6.74 -7.93 0.23
N TYR A 90 -6.11 -7.07 -0.58
CA TYR A 90 -5.99 -7.28 -2.03
C TYR A 90 -5.25 -8.57 -2.40
N VAL A 91 -4.10 -8.82 -1.76
CA VAL A 91 -3.23 -9.96 -2.03
C VAL A 91 -3.97 -11.27 -1.74
N ALA A 92 -4.56 -11.39 -0.56
CA ALA A 92 -5.26 -12.60 -0.14
C ALA A 92 -6.51 -12.87 -0.99
N GLN A 93 -7.29 -11.83 -1.29
CA GLN A 93 -8.52 -11.96 -2.08
C GLN A 93 -8.23 -12.31 -3.55
N LEU A 94 -7.19 -11.71 -4.16
CA LEU A 94 -6.80 -12.04 -5.53
C LEU A 94 -6.24 -13.47 -5.62
N ALA A 95 -5.42 -13.90 -4.66
CA ALA A 95 -4.93 -15.27 -4.59
C ALA A 95 -6.10 -16.27 -4.47
N GLN A 96 -7.07 -15.98 -3.61
CA GLN A 96 -8.27 -16.79 -3.43
C GLN A 96 -9.10 -16.88 -4.73
N LEU A 97 -9.21 -15.79 -5.49
CA LEU A 97 -9.86 -15.78 -6.80
C LEU A 97 -9.15 -16.70 -7.80
N ILE A 98 -7.83 -16.58 -7.92
CA ILE A 98 -7.01 -17.39 -8.84
C ILE A 98 -7.14 -18.88 -8.51
N LEU A 99 -7.03 -19.24 -7.23
CA LEU A 99 -7.18 -20.63 -6.78
C LEU A 99 -8.58 -21.18 -7.05
N SER A 100 -9.62 -20.35 -6.92
CA SER A 100 -11.00 -20.73 -7.21
C SER A 100 -11.21 -20.96 -8.71
N TYR A 101 -10.68 -20.08 -9.56
CA TYR A 101 -10.73 -20.24 -11.02
C TYR A 101 -9.96 -21.47 -11.49
N LYS A 102 -8.78 -21.76 -10.92
CA LYS A 102 -7.96 -22.93 -11.30
C LYS A 102 -8.68 -24.27 -11.06
N LYS A 103 -9.65 -24.32 -10.12
CA LYS A 103 -10.47 -25.52 -9.89
C LYS A 103 -11.44 -25.81 -11.05
N THR A 104 -11.94 -24.76 -11.71
CA THR A 104 -12.90 -24.88 -12.81
C THR A 104 -12.26 -24.76 -14.18
N GLU A 105 -11.10 -24.10 -14.28
CA GLU A 105 -10.31 -23.92 -15.49
C GLU A 105 -8.87 -24.43 -15.26
N PRO A 106 -8.63 -25.74 -15.45
CA PRO A 106 -7.32 -26.34 -15.20
C PRO A 106 -6.18 -25.77 -16.07
N ASN A 107 -6.53 -25.17 -17.22
CA ASN A 107 -5.57 -24.56 -18.14
C ASN A 107 -5.29 -23.07 -17.83
N LEU A 108 -5.72 -22.56 -16.67
CA LEU A 108 -5.44 -21.19 -16.26
C LEU A 108 -3.93 -20.89 -16.37
N VAL A 109 -3.60 -19.85 -17.14
CA VAL A 109 -2.22 -19.46 -17.45
C VAL A 109 -1.43 -18.95 -16.25
N ILE A 110 -2.12 -18.52 -15.19
CA ILE A 110 -1.51 -18.01 -13.96
C ILE A 110 -1.09 -19.19 -13.06
N ASN A 111 0.23 -19.34 -12.86
CA ASN A 111 0.80 -20.37 -12.01
C ASN A 111 1.20 -19.82 -10.63
N LEU A 112 0.20 -19.51 -9.80
CA LEU A 112 0.39 -18.96 -8.45
C LEU A 112 1.13 -19.94 -7.52
N GLN A 113 2.29 -19.53 -7.00
CA GLN A 113 3.11 -20.28 -6.05
C GLN A 113 2.99 -19.78 -4.61
N GLY A 114 2.76 -18.48 -4.41
CA GLY A 114 2.71 -17.94 -3.06
C GLY A 114 2.29 -16.48 -3.00
N ILE A 115 2.13 -16.02 -1.75
CA ILE A 115 1.81 -14.63 -1.44
C ILE A 115 2.72 -14.11 -0.35
N ALA A 116 2.95 -12.80 -0.32
CA ALA A 116 3.62 -12.11 0.78
C ALA A 116 2.95 -10.77 1.07
N THR A 117 2.84 -10.40 2.34
CA THR A 117 2.26 -9.13 2.74
C THR A 117 3.14 -8.46 3.79
N GLY A 118 3.59 -7.24 3.51
CA GLY A 118 4.30 -6.38 4.46
C GLY A 118 3.31 -5.52 5.24
N ASN A 119 3.44 -5.43 6.57
CA ASN A 119 2.64 -4.54 7.43
C ASN A 119 1.14 -4.49 7.07
N GLY A 120 0.56 -5.65 6.75
CA GLY A 120 -0.76 -5.74 6.14
C GLY A 120 -1.91 -5.62 7.11
N ILE A 121 -3.02 -5.04 6.67
CA ILE A 121 -4.31 -5.13 7.37
C ILE A 121 -4.89 -6.52 7.09
N ILE A 122 -5.07 -7.31 8.15
CA ILE A 122 -5.55 -8.70 8.09
C ILE A 122 -6.87 -8.86 8.84
N ASP A 123 -6.94 -8.30 10.04
CA ASP A 123 -8.09 -8.33 10.93
C ASP A 123 -8.16 -7.02 11.72
N ASP A 124 -9.28 -6.31 11.63
CA ASP A 124 -9.45 -4.98 12.22
C ASP A 124 -9.35 -5.01 13.75
N ALA A 125 -9.87 -6.06 14.40
CA ALA A 125 -9.86 -6.16 15.85
C ALA A 125 -8.43 -6.35 16.38
N THR A 126 -7.66 -7.21 15.74
CA THR A 126 -6.25 -7.47 16.04
C THR A 126 -5.38 -6.26 15.72
N MET A 127 -5.63 -5.58 14.59
CA MET A 127 -4.96 -4.35 14.24
C MET A 127 -5.20 -3.27 15.31
N ASN A 128 -6.47 -2.99 15.65
CA ASN A 128 -6.81 -1.93 16.59
C ASN A 128 -6.26 -2.20 17.99
N SER A 129 -6.43 -3.42 18.51
CA SER A 129 -5.86 -3.79 19.81
C SER A 129 -4.34 -3.76 19.81
N GLY A 130 -3.71 -4.27 18.75
CA GLY A 130 -2.27 -4.24 18.54
C GLY A 130 -1.70 -2.82 18.51
N THR A 131 -2.39 -1.89 17.86
CA THR A 131 -2.01 -0.47 17.79
C THR A 131 -1.92 0.16 19.18
N TYR A 132 -2.94 0.01 20.03
CA TYR A 132 -2.90 0.60 21.36
C TYR A 132 -1.92 -0.10 22.30
N HIS A 133 -1.71 -1.40 22.11
CA HIS A 133 -0.66 -2.11 22.84
C HIS A 133 0.74 -1.66 22.40
N PHE A 134 0.95 -1.43 21.11
CA PHE A 134 2.18 -0.86 20.58
C PHE A 134 2.43 0.53 21.15
N TYR A 135 1.42 1.41 21.16
CA TYR A 135 1.54 2.74 21.76
C TYR A 135 1.97 2.68 23.23
N TRP A 136 1.38 1.78 24.02
CA TRP A 136 1.73 1.63 25.43
C TRP A 136 3.17 1.11 25.61
N THR A 137 3.53 0.03 24.92
CA THR A 137 4.88 -0.56 25.00
C THR A 137 5.99 0.36 24.48
N HIS A 138 5.63 1.37 23.67
CA HIS A 138 6.55 2.37 23.13
C HIS A 138 6.47 3.71 23.87
N ALA A 139 5.85 3.74 25.06
CA ALA A 139 5.71 4.93 25.91
C ALA A 139 5.04 6.13 25.22
N LEU A 140 4.13 5.87 24.27
CA LEU A 140 3.34 6.88 23.57
C LEU A 140 2.03 7.21 24.31
N ILE A 141 1.57 6.32 25.21
CA ILE A 141 0.39 6.51 26.05
C ILE A 141 0.65 6.03 27.47
N SER A 142 -0.09 6.57 28.45
CA SER A 142 0.04 6.18 29.85
C SER A 142 -0.65 4.84 30.18
N ASP A 143 -0.31 4.28 31.34
CA ASP A 143 -0.95 3.06 31.87
C ASP A 143 -2.46 3.24 32.01
N GLU A 144 -2.91 4.41 32.46
CA GLU A 144 -4.33 4.73 32.64
C GLU A 144 -5.07 4.77 31.30
N VAL A 145 -4.47 5.36 30.27
CA VAL A 145 -5.06 5.40 28.93
C VAL A 145 -5.14 3.99 28.35
N HIS A 146 -4.06 3.20 28.42
CA HIS A 146 -4.06 1.82 27.93
C HIS A 146 -5.12 0.97 28.67
N GLN A 147 -5.15 0.99 30.00
CA GLN A 147 -6.16 0.26 30.77
C GLN A 147 -7.59 0.72 30.46
N GLY A 148 -7.78 2.03 30.28
CA GLY A 148 -9.06 2.62 29.88
C GLY A 148 -9.55 2.09 28.54
N ILE A 149 -8.69 2.04 27.53
CA ILE A 149 -9.00 1.45 26.22
C ILE A 149 -9.38 -0.03 26.37
N PHE A 150 -8.53 -0.84 26.99
CA PHE A 150 -8.75 -2.29 27.08
C PHE A 150 -9.92 -2.69 28.00
N SER A 151 -10.40 -1.78 28.84
CA SER A 151 -11.58 -2.00 29.68
C SER A 151 -12.89 -1.54 29.04
N ASN A 152 -12.84 -0.59 28.10
CA ASN A 152 -14.04 0.06 27.55
C ASN A 152 -14.27 -0.17 26.05
N CYS A 153 -13.24 -0.60 25.31
CA CYS A 153 -13.31 -0.83 23.87
C CYS A 153 -13.55 -2.31 23.55
N ILE A 154 -14.48 -2.56 22.63
CA ILE A 154 -14.70 -3.88 22.01
C ILE A 154 -14.17 -3.78 20.58
N PHE A 155 -12.96 -4.26 20.35
CA PHE A 155 -12.25 -4.04 19.08
C PHE A 155 -12.90 -4.73 17.86
N SER A 156 -13.75 -5.72 18.08
CA SER A 156 -14.51 -6.41 17.02
C SER A 156 -15.90 -5.81 16.75
N ALA A 157 -16.30 -4.77 17.49
CA ALA A 157 -17.61 -4.16 17.32
C ALA A 157 -17.59 -3.12 16.19
N GLU A 158 -18.70 -3.01 15.45
CA GLU A 158 -18.87 -1.98 14.41
C GLU A 158 -18.98 -0.56 14.99
N THR A 159 -19.39 -0.45 16.26
CA THR A 159 -19.57 0.82 16.96
C THR A 159 -18.79 0.84 18.27
N THR A 160 -18.25 2.01 18.60
CA THR A 160 -17.49 2.27 19.82
C THR A 160 -18.34 2.97 20.87
N SER A 161 -18.15 2.62 22.13
CA SER A 161 -18.79 3.31 23.26
C SER A 161 -18.23 4.73 23.43
N GLU A 162 -19.01 5.62 24.05
CA GLU A 162 -18.53 6.97 24.37
C GLU A 162 -17.27 6.94 25.24
N ALA A 163 -17.25 6.08 26.26
CA ALA A 163 -16.08 5.86 27.11
C ALA A 163 -14.85 5.38 26.32
N CYS A 164 -15.03 4.45 25.38
CA CYS A 164 -13.94 4.02 24.50
C CYS A 164 -13.39 5.18 23.67
N ASN A 165 -14.28 5.97 23.05
CA ASN A 165 -13.89 7.12 22.24
C ASN A 165 -13.13 8.19 23.04
N GLU A 166 -13.49 8.41 24.30
CA GLU A 166 -12.76 9.32 25.19
C GLU A 166 -11.32 8.87 25.44
N TYR A 167 -11.09 7.57 25.67
CA TYR A 167 -9.74 7.04 25.86
C TYR A 167 -8.93 6.99 24.55
N ILE A 168 -9.56 6.66 23.42
CA ILE A 168 -8.92 6.75 22.09
C ILE A 168 -8.44 8.19 21.84
N LYS A 169 -9.28 9.19 22.11
CA LYS A 169 -8.89 10.60 21.96
C LYS A 169 -7.71 11.00 22.84
N GLN A 170 -7.64 10.47 24.08
CA GLN A 170 -6.48 10.68 24.95
C GLN A 170 -5.21 10.03 24.39
N ALA A 171 -5.32 8.84 23.81
CA ALA A 171 -4.21 8.17 23.13
C ALA A 171 -3.72 8.98 21.92
N ASP A 172 -4.62 9.48 21.07
CA ASP A 172 -4.29 10.34 19.93
C ASP A 172 -3.59 11.63 20.36
N THR A 173 -4.06 12.24 21.45
CA THR A 173 -3.47 13.48 21.98
C THR A 173 -2.07 13.24 22.54
N SER A 174 -1.83 12.08 23.17
CA SER A 174 -0.55 11.76 23.83
C SER A 174 0.60 11.52 22.84
N GLN A 175 0.29 10.99 21.66
CA GLN A 175 1.28 10.72 20.60
C GLN A 175 1.95 11.98 20.04
N GLY A 176 1.24 13.12 20.08
CA GLY A 176 1.76 14.38 19.54
C GLY A 176 2.09 14.31 18.04
N ASN A 177 3.11 15.05 17.62
CA ASN A 177 3.53 15.15 16.22
C ASN A 177 4.52 14.03 15.87
N MET A 178 4.01 12.83 15.58
CA MET A 178 4.82 11.68 15.17
C MET A 178 4.42 11.17 13.78
N LEU A 179 5.36 10.53 13.08
CA LEU A 179 5.05 9.82 11.84
C LEU A 179 4.51 8.42 12.17
N ALA A 180 3.20 8.20 11.98
CA ALA A 180 2.56 6.92 12.28
C ALA A 180 3.19 5.73 11.51
N TYR A 181 3.73 5.98 10.31
CA TYR A 181 4.42 4.97 9.50
C TYR A 181 5.81 4.59 10.03
N ASN A 182 6.44 5.45 10.84
CA ASN A 182 7.75 5.19 11.45
C ASN A 182 7.95 6.08 12.68
N THR A 183 7.65 5.54 13.86
CA THR A 183 7.66 6.24 15.15
C THR A 183 8.97 6.95 15.49
N TYR A 184 10.10 6.44 15.00
CA TYR A 184 11.43 6.99 15.29
C TYR A 184 11.94 7.93 14.18
N CYS A 185 11.14 8.16 13.14
CA CYS A 185 11.48 9.07 12.07
C CYS A 185 11.05 10.50 12.39
N GLN A 186 11.85 11.47 11.96
CA GLN A 186 11.46 12.87 11.98
C GLN A 186 10.34 13.12 10.96
N LEU A 187 9.50 14.12 11.21
CA LEU A 187 8.51 14.58 10.25
C LEU A 187 9.18 15.33 9.10
N CYS A 188 8.61 15.19 7.90
CA CYS A 188 8.96 16.07 6.79
C CYS A 188 8.62 17.52 7.19
N ASN A 189 9.53 18.46 6.94
CA ASN A 189 9.44 19.89 7.32
C ASN A 189 9.54 20.22 8.82
N SER A 190 10.02 19.31 9.68
CA SER A 190 10.39 19.66 11.06
C SER A 190 11.58 20.63 11.09
N SER A 191 11.56 21.63 11.99
CA SER A 191 12.69 22.52 12.25
C SER A 191 13.94 21.77 12.73
N ASP A 192 13.75 20.55 13.24
CA ASP A 192 14.80 19.63 13.70
C ASP A 192 15.28 18.67 12.60
N TYR A 193 14.90 18.89 11.33
CA TYR A 193 15.34 18.07 10.19
C TYR A 193 16.87 18.19 10.02
N THR A 194 17.58 17.34 10.75
CA THR A 194 19.01 17.12 10.58
C THR A 194 19.15 16.03 9.53
N SER A 195 20.04 16.24 8.57
CA SER A 195 20.08 15.50 7.30
C SER A 195 20.51 14.03 7.39
N LEU A 196 20.29 13.33 8.51
CA LEU A 196 20.59 11.91 8.66
C LEU A 196 19.60 11.24 9.64
N PRO A 197 18.52 10.61 9.16
CA PRO A 197 17.77 9.67 9.97
C PRO A 197 18.63 8.42 10.20
N ILE A 198 18.58 7.89 11.42
CA ILE A 198 19.30 6.69 11.89
C ILE A 198 19.06 5.44 10.99
N SER A 199 18.05 5.47 10.11
CA SER A 199 17.55 4.32 9.34
C SER A 199 17.61 4.45 7.81
N GLY A 200 18.10 5.55 7.23
CA GLY A 200 18.13 5.72 5.76
C GLY A 200 16.76 5.89 5.07
N PHE A 201 15.67 6.02 5.84
CA PHE A 201 14.34 6.39 5.35
C PHE A 201 14.20 7.92 5.30
N ASP A 202 13.81 8.49 4.15
CA ASP A 202 13.57 9.92 4.01
C ASP A 202 12.06 10.22 4.08
N PRO A 203 11.56 10.88 5.13
CA PRO A 203 10.13 11.15 5.31
C PRO A 203 9.55 12.08 4.23
N CYS A 204 10.40 12.79 3.47
CA CYS A 204 9.97 13.67 2.39
C CYS A 204 9.97 12.98 1.01
N SER A 205 10.31 11.69 0.92
CA SER A 205 10.42 11.02 -0.38
C SER A 205 9.12 10.97 -1.19
N ALA A 206 7.97 10.99 -0.51
CA ALA A 206 6.66 11.05 -1.15
C ALA A 206 6.50 12.31 -2.00
N ASP A 207 6.90 13.47 -1.47
CA ASP A 207 6.83 14.75 -2.18
C ASP A 207 7.72 14.75 -3.42
N TYR A 208 8.91 14.16 -3.33
CA TYR A 208 9.82 14.08 -4.47
C TYR A 208 9.24 13.20 -5.59
N VAL A 209 8.64 12.08 -5.22
CA VAL A 209 8.02 11.15 -6.18
C VAL A 209 6.78 11.75 -6.83
N ASP A 210 5.95 12.45 -6.04
CA ASP A 210 4.78 13.16 -6.56
C ASP A 210 5.19 14.20 -7.62
N ASN A 211 6.17 15.05 -7.29
CA ASN A 211 6.73 16.03 -8.23
C ASN A 211 7.30 15.37 -9.50
N TYR A 212 7.99 14.24 -9.35
CA TYR A 212 8.60 13.53 -10.48
C TYR A 212 7.53 12.96 -11.43
N LEU A 213 6.54 12.24 -10.89
CA LEU A 213 5.50 11.56 -11.68
C LEU A 213 4.46 12.55 -12.24
N ASN A 214 4.33 13.73 -11.66
CA ASN A 214 3.51 14.81 -12.20
C ASN A 214 4.24 15.72 -13.20
N SER A 215 5.52 15.48 -13.51
CA SER A 215 6.22 16.23 -14.55
C SER A 215 5.81 15.79 -15.97
N VAL A 216 5.69 16.76 -16.89
CA VAL A 216 5.27 16.53 -18.28
C VAL A 216 6.26 15.62 -18.99
N GLU A 217 7.55 15.81 -18.74
CA GLU A 217 8.62 15.01 -19.35
C GLU A 217 8.51 13.53 -18.93
N VAL A 218 8.26 13.26 -17.65
CA VAL A 218 8.11 11.89 -17.13
C VAL A 218 6.82 11.25 -17.64
N GLN A 219 5.69 11.96 -17.61
CA GLN A 219 4.43 11.43 -18.14
C GLN A 219 4.54 11.08 -19.62
N LYS A 220 5.20 11.93 -20.40
CA LYS A 220 5.49 11.65 -21.81
C LYS A 220 6.40 10.43 -21.98
N ALA A 221 7.43 10.29 -21.16
CA ALA A 221 8.33 9.13 -21.20
C ALA A 221 7.63 7.81 -20.81
N LEU A 222 6.67 7.88 -19.88
CA LEU A 222 5.82 6.75 -19.47
C LEU A 222 4.64 6.50 -20.42
N ASN A 223 4.52 7.27 -21.52
CA ASN A 223 3.43 7.19 -22.48
C ASN A 223 2.04 7.32 -21.83
N VAL A 224 1.95 8.16 -20.79
CA VAL A 224 0.69 8.54 -20.15
C VAL A 224 -0.11 9.39 -21.15
N LYS A 225 -1.35 8.99 -21.44
CA LYS A 225 -2.23 9.66 -22.42
C LYS A 225 -3.46 10.21 -21.73
N ASP A 226 -3.72 11.51 -21.93
CA ASP A 226 -4.98 12.21 -21.62
C ASP A 226 -5.71 11.72 -20.36
N ILE A 227 -4.99 11.57 -19.25
CA ILE A 227 -5.59 11.20 -17.96
C ILE A 227 -6.34 12.41 -17.37
N PRO A 228 -7.51 12.21 -16.76
CA PRO A 228 -8.35 13.30 -16.27
C PRO A 228 -7.86 13.91 -14.95
N HIS A 229 -6.78 13.40 -14.38
CA HIS A 229 -6.27 13.77 -13.05
C HIS A 229 -4.73 13.73 -12.99
N SER A 230 -4.18 14.43 -12.01
CA SER A 230 -2.76 14.31 -11.63
C SER A 230 -2.50 12.94 -11.02
N TRP A 231 -1.28 12.42 -11.20
CA TRP A 231 -0.84 11.22 -10.50
C TRP A 231 -0.96 11.43 -8.98
N ASP A 232 -1.49 10.43 -8.30
CA ASP A 232 -1.54 10.38 -6.83
C ASP A 232 -1.20 8.96 -6.38
N SER A 233 -0.35 8.85 -5.37
CA SER A 233 0.12 7.56 -4.83
C SER A 233 -1.02 6.71 -4.26
N CYS A 234 -2.03 7.35 -3.68
CA CYS A 234 -3.15 6.68 -3.05
C CYS A 234 -4.35 7.64 -2.94
N LYS A 235 -5.47 7.30 -3.57
CA LYS A 235 -6.70 8.07 -3.38
C LYS A 235 -7.30 7.75 -2.03
N THR A 236 -7.36 8.75 -1.16
CA THR A 236 -8.15 8.68 0.07
C THR A 236 -9.62 8.85 -0.29
N LEU A 237 -10.44 7.83 -0.06
CA LEU A 237 -11.88 8.02 0.03
C LEU A 237 -12.13 9.01 1.17
N ARG A 238 -12.53 10.26 0.83
CA ARG A 238 -12.85 11.32 1.81
C ARG A 238 -14.05 10.90 2.65
N THR A 239 -13.81 10.14 3.70
CA THR A 239 -14.73 9.99 4.83
C THR A 239 -13.90 10.16 6.09
N LEU A 240 -14.20 11.26 6.77
CA LEU A 240 -13.59 11.71 8.01
C LEU A 240 -13.83 10.69 9.13
N PHE A 241 -12.84 10.59 10.02
CA PHE A 241 -12.83 9.84 11.29
C PHE A 241 -12.57 8.34 11.16
N TYR A 242 -11.52 7.88 11.86
CA TYR A 242 -11.23 6.58 12.52
C TYR A 242 -12.23 5.41 12.39
N GLN A 243 -12.80 5.19 11.21
CA GLN A 243 -13.50 4.00 10.77
C GLN A 243 -12.90 3.67 9.40
N SER A 244 -11.96 2.73 9.38
CA SER A 244 -11.46 2.05 8.18
C SER A 244 -11.47 2.95 6.93
N SER A 245 -10.64 3.99 6.90
CA SER A 245 -10.44 4.72 5.65
C SER A 245 -9.82 3.73 4.67
N LYS A 246 -10.61 3.22 3.73
CA LYS A 246 -10.15 2.38 2.64
C LYS A 246 -9.23 3.22 1.75
N SER A 247 -7.98 3.35 2.16
CA SER A 247 -6.91 3.87 1.33
C SER A 247 -6.63 2.79 0.29
N SER A 248 -7.07 3.02 -0.94
CA SER A 248 -6.74 2.11 -2.03
C SER A 248 -5.35 2.47 -2.53
N CYS A 249 -4.34 1.84 -1.95
CA CYS A 249 -2.95 2.05 -2.32
C CYS A 249 -2.43 0.89 -3.17
N LYS A 250 -1.37 1.17 -3.94
CA LYS A 250 -0.76 0.32 -4.97
C LYS A 250 -0.51 -1.12 -4.53
N VAL A 251 -0.64 -2.05 -5.47
CA VAL A 251 -0.31 -3.48 -5.28
C VAL A 251 0.91 -3.83 -6.13
N ALA A 252 1.91 -4.48 -5.53
CA ALA A 252 3.10 -4.96 -6.23
C ALA A 252 2.94 -6.44 -6.61
N LEU A 253 2.70 -6.75 -7.87
CA LEU A 253 2.56 -8.12 -8.36
C LEU A 253 3.93 -8.65 -8.83
N GLY A 254 4.41 -9.75 -8.26
CA GLY A 254 5.74 -10.31 -8.56
C GLY A 254 5.68 -11.49 -9.52
N PHE A 255 6.55 -11.51 -10.53
CA PHE A 255 6.82 -12.68 -11.37
C PHE A 255 8.21 -13.21 -11.07
N GLU A 256 8.27 -14.51 -10.80
CA GLU A 256 9.40 -15.44 -10.73
C GLU A 256 10.82 -14.93 -10.42
N TYR A 257 11.42 -15.67 -9.48
CA TYR A 257 12.83 -15.76 -9.12
C TYR A 257 13.71 -16.11 -10.33
N ILE A 258 14.57 -15.19 -10.76
CA ILE A 258 15.67 -15.52 -11.67
C ILE A 258 16.79 -16.10 -10.82
N ALA A 259 16.73 -17.41 -10.56
CA ALA A 259 17.94 -18.16 -10.26
C ALA A 259 18.73 -18.31 -11.58
N GLU A 260 19.46 -17.27 -11.98
CA GLU A 260 20.45 -17.43 -13.04
C GLU A 260 21.70 -18.09 -12.44
N THR A 261 21.81 -19.40 -12.74
CA THR A 261 22.98 -20.31 -12.73
C THR A 261 23.57 -20.75 -11.39
#